data_AF-A0A5M6A0W6-F1
#
_entry.id   AF-A0A5M6A0W6-F1
#
_cell.length_a   1.000
_cell.length_b   1.000
_cell.length_c   1.000
_cell.angle_alpha   90.00
_cell.angle_beta   90.00
_cell.angle_gamma   90.00
#
_symmetry.space_group_name_H-M   'P 1'
#
loop_
_entity.id
_entity.type
_entity.pdbx_description
1 polymer ?
#
loop_
_entity_poly.entity_id
_entity_poly.type
_entity_poly.pdbx_seq_one_letter_code
_entity_poly.pdbx_strand_id
1 'polypeptide(L)'
;MNKLSFKISTLLAVAVLFAACSNDETLTPETDGQVDISTRVNAGNEATAEGTYAPTDGTQLFLYYKEMGNADDNGTFTYTNNKWENTRKLYWDDLTSVTVGDVQAYPFFAASPQTPTTSPAVSVNQNTGNAYTTSDQLIAYITVPKRQTVLNLKFRHVLSQLKVVIESPTGNNQVDLNGTTLSINGTRTTYSLAYTGTAQDK
;
A
#
# COMPACT_ATOMS: atom_id res chain seq x y z
N MET A 1 63.26 -2.31 9.21
CA MET A 1 62.37 -1.16 9.42
C MET A 1 61.56 -0.93 8.15
N ASN A 2 60.37 -1.51 8.04
CA ASN A 2 59.48 -1.26 6.90
C ASN A 2 58.25 -0.50 7.42
N LYS A 3 58.16 0.78 7.03
CA LYS A 3 56.96 1.61 7.23
C LYS A 3 55.90 1.13 6.24
N LEU A 4 54.81 0.54 6.74
CA LEU A 4 53.62 0.29 5.94
C LEU A 4 52.66 1.48 6.12
N SER A 5 52.55 2.29 5.08
CA SER A 5 51.60 3.39 4.96
C SER A 5 50.22 2.81 4.60
N PHE A 6 49.23 3.01 5.47
CA PHE A 6 47.84 2.72 5.13
C PHE A 6 47.26 3.92 4.37
N LYS A 7 46.96 3.72 3.08
CA LYS A 7 46.20 4.66 2.26
C LYS A 7 44.71 4.43 2.53
N ILE A 8 44.01 5.49 2.94
CA ILE A 8 42.55 5.55 3.05
C ILE A 8 41.99 5.44 1.62
N SER A 9 41.29 4.35 1.33
CA SER A 9 40.56 4.20 0.08
C SER A 9 39.09 4.48 0.36
N THR A 10 38.68 5.68 -0.04
CA THR A 10 37.31 6.19 -0.04
C THR A 10 36.42 5.21 -0.82
N LEU A 11 35.39 4.65 -0.18
CA LEU A 11 34.38 3.86 -0.86
C LEU A 11 33.34 4.82 -1.45
N LEU A 12 33.44 5.05 -2.75
CA LEU A 12 32.47 5.80 -3.54
C LEU A 12 31.28 4.87 -3.82
N ALA A 13 30.15 5.08 -3.14
CA ALA A 13 28.90 4.41 -3.49
C ALA A 13 28.24 5.17 -4.67
N VAL A 14 28.40 4.63 -5.88
CA VAL A 14 27.56 4.99 -7.02
C VAL A 14 26.24 4.24 -6.84
N ALA A 15 25.19 4.91 -6.39
CA ALA A 15 23.83 4.39 -6.48
C ALA A 15 23.24 4.83 -7.82
N VAL A 16 23.03 3.84 -8.69
CA VAL A 16 22.37 3.99 -9.99
C VAL A 16 20.94 4.47 -9.75
N LEU A 17 20.61 5.63 -10.30
CA LEU A 17 19.26 6.14 -10.38
C LEU A 17 18.48 5.22 -11.34
N PHE A 18 17.70 4.27 -10.80
CA PHE A 18 16.72 3.56 -11.62
C PHE A 18 15.61 4.55 -11.96
N ALA A 19 15.77 5.24 -13.10
CA ALA A 19 14.66 5.85 -13.80
C ALA A 19 13.76 4.73 -14.35
N ALA A 20 12.87 4.20 -13.51
CA ALA A 20 11.72 3.47 -14.00
C ALA A 20 10.71 4.53 -14.48
N CYS A 21 10.81 4.87 -15.77
CA CYS A 21 9.70 5.46 -16.50
C CYS A 21 8.53 4.48 -16.41
N SER A 22 7.55 4.70 -15.53
CA SER A 22 6.22 4.19 -15.82
C SER A 22 5.58 5.20 -16.77
N ASN A 23 5.42 4.78 -18.01
CA ASN A 23 4.61 5.49 -18.97
C ASN A 23 3.28 5.83 -18.30
N ASP A 24 2.85 7.10 -18.37
CA ASP A 24 1.44 7.44 -18.23
C ASP A 24 0.74 6.75 -19.41
N GLU A 25 0.41 5.47 -19.25
CA GLU A 25 -0.63 4.87 -20.05
C GLU A 25 -1.89 5.65 -19.73
N THR A 26 -2.32 6.44 -20.71
CA THR A 26 -3.68 6.93 -20.78
C THR A 26 -4.55 5.68 -20.97
N LEU A 27 -4.85 5.01 -19.85
CA LEU A 27 -5.76 3.87 -19.81
C LEU A 27 -7.12 4.39 -20.24
N THR A 28 -7.44 4.15 -21.51
CA THR A 28 -8.81 4.28 -21.99
C THR A 28 -9.62 3.18 -21.29
N PRO A 29 -10.77 3.51 -20.66
CA PRO A 29 -11.56 2.51 -19.97
C PRO A 29 -11.92 1.36 -20.93
N GLU A 30 -11.79 0.11 -20.48
CA GLU A 30 -12.24 -1.01 -21.29
C GLU A 30 -13.74 -0.84 -21.55
N THR A 31 -14.15 -1.06 -22.79
CA THR A 31 -15.36 -0.53 -23.41
C THR A 31 -16.67 -1.16 -22.91
N ASP A 32 -16.64 -1.87 -21.78
CA ASP A 32 -17.71 -2.72 -21.26
C ASP A 32 -18.42 -2.14 -20.01
N GLY A 33 -18.24 -0.85 -19.73
CA GLY A 33 -18.92 -0.18 -18.59
C GLY A 33 -18.47 -0.68 -17.21
N GLN A 34 -17.37 -1.42 -17.13
CA GLN A 34 -16.76 -1.88 -15.88
C GLN A 34 -16.08 -0.73 -15.14
N VAL A 35 -16.00 -0.83 -13.82
CA VAL A 35 -15.20 0.09 -13.00
C VAL A 35 -13.74 -0.33 -13.07
N ASP A 36 -12.93 0.50 -13.74
CA ASP A 36 -11.48 0.33 -13.84
C ASP A 36 -10.74 1.10 -12.74
N ILE A 37 -9.58 0.58 -12.34
CA ILE A 37 -8.75 1.17 -11.29
C ILE A 37 -7.31 1.42 -11.76
N SER A 38 -6.69 2.41 -11.15
CA SER A 38 -5.24 2.58 -11.12
C SER A 38 -4.83 2.83 -9.68
N THR A 39 -3.77 2.19 -9.19
CA THR A 39 -3.39 2.23 -7.78
C THR A 39 -2.03 2.90 -7.57
N ARG A 40 -1.96 3.82 -6.61
CA ARG A 40 -0.72 4.41 -6.10
C ARG A 40 -0.71 4.28 -4.58
N VAL A 41 0.46 4.07 -3.96
CA VAL A 41 0.61 4.11 -2.49
C VAL A 41 1.43 5.33 -2.11
N ASN A 42 0.93 6.11 -1.16
CA ASN A 42 1.72 7.18 -0.55
C ASN A 42 2.83 6.54 0.29
N ALA A 43 4.08 6.70 -0.13
CA ALA A 43 5.23 6.43 0.70
C ALA A 43 5.19 7.41 1.87
N GLY A 44 4.94 6.90 3.08
CA GLY A 44 4.83 7.71 4.28
C GLY A 44 6.04 8.63 4.45
N ASN A 45 5.77 9.93 4.56
CA ASN A 45 6.70 11.04 4.78
C ASN A 45 7.95 11.03 3.90
N GLU A 46 7.94 11.84 2.83
CA GLU A 46 9.01 12.72 2.33
C GLU A 46 8.52 13.22 0.95
N ALA A 47 8.97 14.41 0.52
CA ALA A 47 8.67 14.97 -0.79
C ALA A 47 9.40 14.19 -1.92
N THR A 48 9.12 12.90 -2.02
CA THR A 48 9.70 11.94 -2.96
C THR A 48 8.57 11.24 -3.69
N ALA A 49 8.70 11.18 -5.02
CA ALA A 49 7.68 10.82 -6.00
C ALA A 49 6.74 9.67 -5.58
N GLU A 50 5.45 9.81 -5.95
CA GLU A 50 4.46 8.74 -5.91
C GLU A 50 5.06 7.47 -6.54
N GLY A 51 5.32 6.45 -5.73
CA GLY A 51 5.80 5.16 -6.22
C GLY A 51 4.62 4.32 -6.73
N THR A 52 4.78 3.67 -7.88
CA THR A 52 3.84 2.64 -8.34
C THR A 52 3.75 1.56 -7.27
N TYR A 53 2.57 1.35 -6.70
CA TYR A 53 2.35 0.27 -5.76
C TYR A 53 2.33 -1.05 -6.53
N ALA A 54 3.41 -1.82 -6.39
CA ALA A 54 3.55 -3.17 -6.93
C ALA A 54 3.58 -4.17 -5.76
N PRO A 55 2.42 -4.65 -5.29
CA PRO A 55 2.39 -5.67 -4.24
C PRO A 55 2.87 -7.03 -4.76
N THR A 56 3.02 -8.00 -3.87
CA THR A 56 3.29 -9.39 -4.26
C THR A 56 2.11 -9.96 -5.04
N ASP A 57 2.37 -10.79 -6.05
CA ASP A 57 1.35 -11.56 -6.75
C ASP A 57 0.41 -12.30 -5.77
N GLY A 58 -0.88 -12.30 -6.08
CA GLY A 58 -1.95 -12.82 -5.22
C GLY A 58 -2.48 -11.83 -4.20
N THR A 59 -1.89 -10.63 -4.07
CA THR A 59 -2.43 -9.57 -3.22
C THR A 59 -3.79 -9.12 -3.71
N GLN A 60 -4.75 -8.98 -2.80
CA GLN A 60 -6.13 -8.62 -3.12
C GLN A 60 -6.46 -7.19 -2.70
N LEU A 61 -7.19 -6.50 -3.57
CA LEU A 61 -7.79 -5.19 -3.33
C LEU A 61 -9.30 -5.33 -3.35
N PHE A 62 -9.95 -4.75 -2.35
CA PHE A 62 -11.40 -4.76 -2.20
C PHE A 62 -11.90 -3.34 -2.40
N LEU A 63 -12.76 -3.16 -3.40
CA LEU A 63 -13.36 -1.88 -3.77
C LEU A 63 -14.82 -1.90 -3.32
N TYR A 64 -15.24 -0.92 -2.52
CA TYR A 64 -16.60 -0.81 -2.00
C TYR A 64 -17.26 0.47 -2.48
N TYR A 65 -18.51 0.36 -2.94
CA TYR A 65 -19.31 1.50 -3.35
C TYR A 65 -20.17 2.03 -2.18
N LYS A 66 -20.30 3.37 -2.08
CA LYS A 66 -21.05 4.13 -1.05
C LYS A 66 -20.53 4.00 0.37
N GLU A 67 -20.26 2.80 0.84
CA GLU A 67 -19.94 2.49 2.23
C GLU A 67 -18.85 1.42 2.30
N MET A 68 -17.91 1.60 3.22
CA MET A 68 -16.84 0.64 3.44
C MET A 68 -17.40 -0.69 3.99
N GLY A 69 -16.97 -1.81 3.42
CA GLY A 69 -17.43 -3.14 3.83
C GLY A 69 -18.79 -3.56 3.24
N ASN A 70 -19.37 -2.76 2.33
CA ASN A 70 -20.60 -3.13 1.62
C ASN A 70 -20.42 -4.45 0.85
N ALA A 71 -21.16 -5.49 1.24
CA ALA A 71 -21.04 -6.83 0.65
C ALA A 71 -21.73 -6.95 -0.72
N ASP A 72 -22.72 -6.10 -0.97
CA ASP A 72 -23.58 -6.15 -2.15
C ASP A 72 -22.92 -5.43 -3.33
N ASP A 73 -22.45 -4.20 -3.10
CA ASP A 73 -21.77 -3.38 -4.11
C ASP A 73 -20.26 -3.32 -3.87
N ASN A 74 -19.56 -4.41 -4.20
CA ASN A 74 -18.10 -4.43 -4.21
C ASN A 74 -17.50 -5.07 -5.45
N GLY A 75 -16.27 -4.63 -5.74
CA GLY A 75 -15.36 -5.27 -6.66
C GLY A 75 -14.19 -5.89 -5.92
N THR A 76 -13.56 -6.88 -6.53
CA THR A 76 -12.31 -7.47 -6.02
C THR A 76 -11.32 -7.56 -7.15
N PHE A 77 -10.09 -7.14 -6.87
CA PHE A 77 -8.98 -7.19 -7.81
C PHE A 77 -7.86 -8.02 -7.21
N THR A 78 -7.19 -8.82 -8.03
CA THR A 78 -6.02 -9.60 -7.63
C THR A 78 -4.82 -9.12 -8.43
N TYR A 79 -3.74 -8.78 -7.76
CA TYR A 79 -2.49 -8.40 -8.43
C TYR A 79 -1.81 -9.66 -8.95
N THR A 80 -1.62 -9.76 -10.26
CA THR A 80 -0.96 -10.90 -10.92
C THR A 80 -0.17 -10.39 -12.12
N ASN A 81 1.07 -10.85 -12.31
CA ASN A 81 1.89 -10.49 -13.48
C ASN A 81 2.05 -8.98 -13.66
N ASN A 82 2.30 -8.25 -12.58
CA ASN A 82 2.46 -6.80 -12.55
C ASN A 82 1.23 -5.96 -12.95
N LYS A 83 0.02 -6.52 -12.82
CA LYS A 83 -1.23 -5.81 -13.10
C LYS A 83 -2.34 -6.24 -12.14
N TRP A 84 -3.31 -5.35 -11.94
CA TRP A 84 -4.54 -5.68 -11.25
C TRP A 84 -5.51 -6.33 -12.22
N GLU A 85 -5.92 -7.56 -11.93
CA GLU A 85 -6.95 -8.27 -12.67
C GLU A 85 -8.23 -8.30 -11.85
N ASN A 86 -9.37 -8.06 -12.52
CA ASN A 86 -10.66 -8.05 -11.86
C ASN A 86 -11.13 -9.50 -11.60
N THR A 87 -11.28 -9.85 -10.33
CA THR A 87 -11.82 -11.16 -9.89
C THR A 87 -13.34 -11.10 -9.67
N ARG A 88 -13.85 -9.99 -9.13
CA ARG A 88 -15.29 -9.72 -8.97
C ARG A 88 -15.60 -8.33 -9.54
N LYS A 89 -16.45 -8.31 -10.57
CA LYS A 89 -16.75 -7.11 -11.35
C LYS A 89 -17.78 -6.22 -10.68
N LEU A 90 -17.57 -4.91 -10.84
CA LEU A 90 -18.50 -3.84 -10.50
C LEU A 90 -18.74 -3.03 -11.78
N TYR A 91 -20.00 -2.76 -12.12
CA TYR A 91 -20.36 -2.07 -13.36
C TYR A 91 -20.98 -0.71 -13.07
N TRP A 92 -20.66 0.29 -13.88
CA TRP A 92 -21.17 1.66 -13.73
C TRP A 92 -22.69 1.77 -13.85
N ASP A 93 -23.32 0.89 -14.64
CA ASP A 93 -24.75 0.90 -14.86
C ASP A 93 -25.57 0.49 -13.63
N ASP A 94 -24.95 -0.29 -12.74
CA ASP A 94 -25.54 -0.69 -11.46
C ASP A 94 -25.39 0.40 -10.38
N LEU A 95 -24.63 1.47 -10.66
CA LEU A 95 -24.32 2.52 -9.67
C LEU A 95 -25.19 3.76 -9.87
N THR A 96 -25.75 4.25 -8.77
CA THR A 96 -26.50 5.51 -8.72
C THR A 96 -25.70 6.58 -7.99
N SER A 97 -25.44 7.74 -8.61
CA SER A 97 -24.72 8.83 -7.93
C SER A 97 -25.39 9.21 -6.60
N VAL A 98 -24.59 9.69 -5.66
CA VAL A 98 -25.05 10.20 -4.37
C VAL A 98 -24.56 11.63 -4.18
N THR A 99 -25.24 12.36 -3.30
CA THR A 99 -24.81 13.70 -2.89
C THR A 99 -23.63 13.56 -1.92
N VAL A 100 -22.45 14.06 -2.31
CA VAL A 100 -21.27 14.19 -1.44
C VAL A 100 -20.94 15.67 -1.30
N GLY A 101 -21.19 16.24 -0.11
CA GLY A 101 -21.19 17.70 0.05
C GLY A 101 -22.31 18.32 -0.80
N ASP A 102 -21.94 19.19 -1.74
CA ASP A 102 -22.88 19.89 -2.63
C ASP A 102 -22.89 19.36 -4.08
N VAL A 103 -22.23 18.23 -4.35
CA VAL A 103 -22.09 17.66 -5.69
C VAL A 103 -22.59 16.22 -5.78
N GLN A 104 -23.17 15.86 -6.93
CA GLN A 104 -23.45 14.47 -7.27
C GLN A 104 -22.13 13.77 -7.66
N ALA A 105 -21.83 12.67 -6.99
CA ALA A 105 -20.61 11.90 -7.22
C ALA A 105 -20.82 10.41 -6.97
N TYR A 106 -19.80 9.63 -7.33
CA TYR A 106 -19.68 8.22 -7.06
C TYR A 106 -18.54 8.01 -6.05
N PRO A 107 -18.84 7.79 -4.78
CA PRO A 107 -17.84 7.54 -3.74
C PRO A 107 -17.41 6.07 -3.75
N PHE A 108 -16.10 5.85 -3.67
CA PHE A 108 -15.49 4.53 -3.57
C PHE A 108 -14.50 4.49 -2.41
N PHE A 109 -14.55 3.39 -1.67
CA PHE A 109 -13.56 3.03 -0.66
C PHE A 109 -12.78 1.84 -1.16
N ALA A 110 -11.48 1.80 -0.89
CA ALA A 110 -10.68 0.63 -1.20
C ALA A 110 -9.83 0.22 0.00
N ALA A 111 -9.61 -1.09 0.14
CA ALA A 111 -8.74 -1.65 1.17
C ALA A 111 -7.90 -2.81 0.62
N SER A 112 -6.67 -2.91 1.14
CA SER A 112 -5.76 -4.04 0.91
C SER A 112 -4.92 -4.27 2.18
N PRO A 113 -4.90 -5.48 2.77
CA PRO A 113 -5.82 -6.60 2.50
C PRO A 113 -7.28 -6.23 2.84
N GLN A 114 -8.21 -7.19 2.69
CA GLN A 114 -9.60 -7.00 3.11
C GLN A 114 -9.64 -6.55 4.56
N THR A 115 -10.38 -5.48 4.86
CA THR A 115 -10.56 -5.06 6.25
C THR A 115 -11.34 -6.15 7.01
N PRO A 116 -10.82 -6.66 8.14
CA PRO A 116 -11.53 -7.62 8.97
C PRO A 116 -12.85 -7.03 9.50
N THR A 117 -13.93 -7.81 9.43
CA THR A 117 -15.26 -7.40 9.90
C THR A 117 -15.35 -7.28 11.42
N THR A 118 -14.43 -7.92 12.15
CA THR A 118 -14.38 -7.90 13.62
C THR A 118 -12.94 -7.85 14.12
N SER A 119 -12.62 -6.84 14.94
CA SER A 119 -11.37 -6.68 15.69
C SER A 119 -10.10 -6.92 14.87
N PRO A 120 -9.75 -6.02 13.94
CA PRO A 120 -8.54 -6.20 13.15
C PRO A 120 -7.29 -6.15 14.04
N ALA A 121 -6.28 -6.93 13.67
CA ALA A 121 -5.08 -7.12 14.47
C ALA A 121 -3.81 -7.22 13.62
N VAL A 122 -2.73 -6.69 14.18
CA VAL A 122 -1.36 -6.88 13.71
C VAL A 122 -0.86 -8.22 14.21
N SER A 123 -0.21 -9.00 13.34
CA SER A 123 0.39 -10.28 13.76
C SER A 123 1.44 -10.03 14.85
N VAL A 124 1.35 -10.80 15.94
CA VAL A 124 2.29 -10.75 17.07
C VAL A 124 3.69 -11.25 16.65
N ASN A 125 3.75 -12.09 15.62
CA ASN A 125 4.99 -12.60 15.04
C ASN A 125 5.13 -12.13 13.59
N GLN A 126 6.15 -11.31 13.33
CA GLN A 126 6.43 -10.67 12.04
C GLN A 126 7.63 -11.29 11.32
N ASN A 127 8.05 -12.50 11.71
CA ASN A 127 9.26 -13.16 11.17
C ASN A 127 9.11 -13.64 9.72
N THR A 128 7.95 -13.44 9.08
CA THR A 128 7.69 -13.83 7.70
C THR A 128 7.16 -12.63 6.93
N GLY A 129 7.50 -12.54 5.63
CA GLY A 129 6.96 -11.49 4.76
C GLY A 129 5.43 -11.48 4.73
N ASN A 130 4.80 -12.64 4.78
CA ASN A 130 3.33 -12.76 4.79
C ASN A 130 2.70 -12.12 6.04
N ALA A 131 3.26 -12.37 7.23
CA ALA A 131 2.73 -11.80 8.46
C ALA A 131 2.76 -10.26 8.47
N TYR A 132 3.78 -9.68 7.83
CA TYR A 132 3.91 -8.24 7.64
C TYR A 132 2.88 -7.72 6.65
N THR A 133 2.81 -8.29 5.45
CA THR A 133 1.88 -7.82 4.41
C THR A 133 0.42 -7.99 4.81
N THR A 134 0.05 -9.02 5.58
CA THR A 134 -1.32 -9.17 6.08
C THR A 134 -1.65 -8.23 7.23
N SER A 135 -0.64 -7.71 7.92
CA SER A 135 -0.82 -6.73 9.00
C SER A 135 -0.85 -5.29 8.48
N ASP A 136 -0.20 -5.03 7.35
CA ASP A 136 -0.11 -3.70 6.75
C ASP A 136 -1.41 -3.33 6.03
N GLN A 137 -2.33 -2.73 6.78
CA GLN A 137 -3.60 -2.29 6.24
C GLN A 137 -3.43 -0.97 5.47
N LEU A 138 -3.77 -1.03 4.19
CA LEU A 138 -3.87 0.10 3.29
C LEU A 138 -5.33 0.45 3.07
N ILE A 139 -5.63 1.76 3.03
CA ILE A 139 -6.96 2.28 2.65
C ILE A 139 -6.84 3.39 1.63
N ALA A 140 -7.87 3.53 0.77
CA ALA A 140 -8.05 4.67 -0.12
C ALA A 140 -9.52 5.10 -0.12
N TYR A 141 -9.75 6.39 -0.38
CA TYR A 141 -11.08 6.95 -0.64
C TYR A 141 -10.99 7.87 -1.85
N ILE A 142 -11.95 7.76 -2.76
CA ILE A 142 -12.06 8.64 -3.92
C ILE A 142 -13.53 8.90 -4.25
N THR A 143 -13.81 10.11 -4.72
CA THR A 143 -15.08 10.46 -5.35
C THR A 143 -14.82 10.85 -6.79
N VAL A 144 -15.67 10.38 -7.71
CA VAL A 144 -15.62 10.81 -9.10
C VAL A 144 -16.96 11.40 -9.54
N PRO A 145 -16.99 12.48 -10.34
CA PRO A 145 -18.23 13.15 -10.70
C PRO A 145 -18.98 12.47 -11.86
N LYS A 146 -18.34 11.53 -12.57
CA LYS A 146 -18.87 10.91 -13.79
C LYS A 146 -18.61 9.40 -13.82
N ARG A 147 -19.54 8.67 -14.42
CA ARG A 147 -19.36 7.26 -14.78
C ARG A 147 -18.19 7.09 -15.74
N GLN A 148 -17.71 5.84 -15.89
CA GLN A 148 -16.62 5.47 -16.80
C GLN A 148 -15.30 6.23 -16.53
N THR A 149 -15.11 6.69 -15.30
CA THR A 149 -13.85 7.30 -14.86
C THR A 149 -12.95 6.21 -14.30
N VAL A 150 -11.69 6.12 -14.75
CA VAL A 150 -10.70 5.25 -14.11
C VAL A 150 -10.42 5.77 -12.69
N LEU A 151 -10.59 4.90 -11.69
CA LEU A 151 -10.42 5.27 -10.28
C LEU A 151 -8.93 5.28 -9.92
N ASN A 152 -8.35 6.47 -9.78
CA ASN A 152 -6.96 6.65 -9.32
C ASN A 152 -6.87 6.56 -7.79
N LEU A 153 -6.84 5.33 -7.27
CA LEU A 153 -6.80 5.03 -5.85
C LEU A 153 -5.45 5.40 -5.24
N LYS A 154 -5.45 6.37 -4.31
CA LYS A 154 -4.27 6.75 -3.53
C LYS A 154 -4.32 6.12 -2.14
N PHE A 155 -3.68 4.97 -2.01
CA PHE A 155 -3.60 4.23 -0.76
C PHE A 155 -2.70 4.92 0.27
N ARG A 156 -3.06 4.76 1.54
CA ARG A 156 -2.28 5.17 2.71
C ARG A 156 -2.18 4.00 3.68
N HIS A 157 -1.02 3.86 4.32
CA HIS A 157 -0.84 2.98 5.47
C HIS A 157 -1.63 3.55 6.66
N VAL A 158 -2.45 2.73 7.31
CA VAL A 158 -3.23 3.17 8.48
C VAL A 158 -2.52 2.89 9.81
N LEU A 159 -1.45 2.09 9.76
CA LEU A 159 -0.66 1.70 10.92
C LEU A 159 0.73 2.33 10.87
N SER A 160 1.40 2.40 12.02
CA SER A 160 2.78 2.83 12.11
C SER A 160 3.74 1.69 11.74
N GLN A 161 4.80 2.03 11.01
CA GLN A 161 5.93 1.14 10.75
C GLN A 161 7.06 1.44 11.74
N LEU A 162 7.66 0.39 12.32
CA LEU A 162 8.94 0.49 13.03
C LEU A 162 10.01 -0.26 12.26
N LYS A 163 11.09 0.41 11.93
CA LYS A 163 12.29 -0.19 11.32
C LYS A 163 13.41 -0.21 12.34
N VAL A 164 13.94 -1.39 12.64
CA VAL A 164 15.08 -1.58 13.54
C VAL A 164 16.25 -2.14 12.75
N VAL A 165 17.42 -1.53 12.92
CA VAL A 165 18.67 -1.95 12.29
C VAL A 165 19.63 -2.36 13.40
N ILE A 166 20.16 -3.58 13.32
CA ILE A 166 21.12 -4.14 14.28
C ILE A 166 22.44 -4.36 13.53
N GLU A 167 23.51 -3.74 14.01
CA GLU A 167 24.82 -3.78 13.36
C GLU A 167 25.89 -4.26 14.35
N SER A 168 26.83 -5.06 13.86
CA SER A 168 28.04 -5.39 14.62
C SER A 168 28.98 -4.19 14.59
N PRO A 169 29.64 -3.83 15.71
CA PRO A 169 30.70 -2.85 15.67
C PRO A 169 31.80 -3.28 14.70
N THR A 170 32.37 -2.33 13.95
CA THR A 170 33.49 -2.57 13.05
C THR A 170 34.78 -2.85 13.83
N GLY A 171 35.45 -3.98 13.53
CA GLY A 171 36.73 -4.39 14.09
C GLY A 171 36.94 -5.91 13.96
N ASN A 172 38.19 -6.38 14.00
CA ASN A 172 38.60 -7.78 13.74
C ASN A 172 37.97 -8.87 14.65
N ASN A 173 37.07 -8.50 15.57
CA ASN A 173 36.26 -9.43 16.33
C ASN A 173 34.83 -9.34 15.76
N GLN A 174 34.57 -10.09 14.69
CA GLN A 174 33.24 -10.23 14.13
C GLN A 174 32.31 -10.73 15.25
N VAL A 175 31.45 -9.86 15.78
CA VAL A 175 30.40 -10.30 16.70
C VAL A 175 29.41 -11.06 15.85
N ASP A 176 29.29 -12.37 16.10
CA ASP A 176 28.28 -13.18 15.44
C ASP A 176 26.90 -12.74 15.94
N LEU A 177 26.09 -12.20 15.03
CA LEU A 177 24.72 -11.79 15.30
C LEU A 177 23.71 -12.92 15.01
N ASN A 178 24.18 -14.14 14.68
CA ASN A 178 23.29 -15.28 14.47
C ASN A 178 22.39 -15.52 15.68
N GLY A 179 21.12 -15.80 15.41
CA GLY A 179 20.14 -16.07 16.46
C GLY A 179 19.72 -14.85 17.28
N THR A 180 20.14 -13.63 16.90
CA THR A 180 19.63 -12.40 17.53
C THR A 180 18.11 -12.34 17.37
N THR A 181 17.39 -12.20 18.49
CA THR A 181 15.94 -12.00 18.51
C THR A 181 15.61 -10.59 18.98
N LEU A 182 14.64 -9.95 18.32
CA LEU A 182 14.05 -8.68 18.76
C LEU A 182 12.62 -8.93 19.24
N SER A 183 12.30 -8.46 20.44
CA SER A 183 10.92 -8.43 20.96
C SER A 183 10.57 -7.02 21.40
N ILE A 184 9.35 -6.60 21.11
CA ILE A 184 8.81 -5.31 21.52
C ILE A 184 7.60 -5.59 22.40
N ASN A 185 7.69 -5.19 23.66
CA ASN A 185 6.64 -5.48 24.65
C ASN A 185 5.75 -4.24 24.85
N GLY A 186 4.48 -4.48 25.20
CA GLY A 186 3.54 -3.41 25.57
C GLY A 186 2.88 -2.68 24.40
N THR A 187 3.05 -3.16 23.16
CA THR A 187 2.32 -2.61 21.99
C THR A 187 0.88 -3.10 21.99
N ARG A 188 -0.03 -2.24 21.50
CA ARG A 188 -1.40 -2.66 21.18
C ARG A 188 -1.38 -3.34 19.81
N THR A 189 -1.82 -4.60 19.77
CA THR A 189 -1.88 -5.38 18.52
C THR A 189 -3.23 -5.32 17.86
N THR A 190 -4.27 -4.82 18.53
CA THR A 190 -5.60 -4.59 17.96
C THR A 190 -5.81 -3.12 17.66
N TYR A 191 -6.62 -2.84 16.64
CA TYR A 191 -6.98 -1.48 16.24
C TYR A 191 -8.45 -1.40 15.81
N SER A 192 -8.93 -0.17 15.63
CA SER A 192 -10.25 0.13 15.08
C SER A 192 -10.10 1.14 13.96
N LEU A 193 -10.79 0.93 12.85
CA LEU A 193 -10.87 1.89 11.76
C LEU A 193 -12.25 2.52 11.75
N ALA A 194 -12.29 3.84 11.78
CA ALA A 194 -13.51 4.61 11.56
C ALA A 194 -13.41 5.27 10.19
N TYR A 195 -14.24 4.82 9.25
CA TYR A 195 -14.31 5.36 7.91
C TYR A 195 -15.30 6.53 7.91
N THR A 196 -14.79 7.75 8.07
CA THR A 196 -15.60 8.94 7.84
C THR A 196 -15.50 9.28 6.36
N GLY A 197 -16.57 9.06 5.59
CA GLY A 197 -16.64 9.29 4.14
C GLY A 197 -16.49 10.74 3.66
N THR A 198 -15.86 11.59 4.46
CA THR A 198 -15.43 12.92 4.06
C THR A 198 -13.96 12.87 3.69
N ALA A 199 -13.64 13.27 2.46
CA ALA A 199 -12.26 13.46 2.03
C ALA A 199 -11.57 14.39 3.04
N GLN A 200 -10.64 13.85 3.83
CA GLN A 200 -9.70 14.70 4.56
C GLN A 200 -8.58 15.04 3.59
N ASP A 201 -8.77 16.13 2.87
CA ASP A 201 -7.65 16.88 2.31
C ASP A 201 -6.73 17.25 3.48
N LYS A 202 -5.53 16.69 3.46
CA LYS A 202 -4.35 17.23 4.15
C LYS A 202 -3.24 17.32 3.14
#